data_AF-A0A5C5RAI4-F1
#
_entry.id   AF-A0A5C5RAI4-F1
#
_cell.length_a   1.000
_cell.length_b   1.000
_cell.length_c   1.000
_cell.angle_alpha   90.00
_cell.angle_beta   90.00
_cell.angle_gamma   90.00
#
_symmetry.space_group_name_H-M   'P 1'
#
loop_
_entity.id
_entity.type
_entity.pdbx_description
1 polymer ?
#
loop_
_entity_poly.entity_id
_entity_poly.type
_entity_poly.pdbx_seq_one_letter_code
_entity_poly.pdbx_strand_id
1 'polypeptide(L)'
;MSKIKVQGPVVELDGDEMTRIIWQFIKDRLIHPYLDIDLLYYDLSIQNRDATDDQVTIDAAHAIQEHGVGVKCATITPDEARVQEFGLKKMWKSPNGTIRNILGGVIFREPIIISNIPRLVP
;
A
#
# COMPACT_ATOMS: atom_id res chain seq x y z
N MET A 1 17.17 18.70 14.99
CA MET A 1 17.24 18.96 13.54
C MET A 1 15.86 19.34 13.07
N SER A 2 15.74 20.30 12.14
CA SER A 2 14.47 20.56 11.45
C SER A 2 14.16 19.39 10.52
N LYS A 3 12.87 19.04 10.36
CA LYS A 3 12.44 18.03 9.39
C LYS A 3 12.74 18.50 7.96
N ILE A 4 12.94 17.56 7.06
CA ILE A 4 13.09 17.84 5.61
C ILE A 4 11.70 18.14 5.06
N LYS A 5 11.52 19.31 4.46
CA LYS A 5 10.26 19.70 3.82
C LYS A 5 10.14 19.01 2.47
N VAL A 6 9.09 18.22 2.28
CA VAL A 6 8.78 17.54 1.03
C VAL A 6 7.89 18.44 0.16
N GLN A 7 8.16 18.49 -1.14
CA GLN A 7 7.32 19.20 -2.10
C GLN A 7 6.29 18.24 -2.71
N GLY A 8 5.02 18.61 -2.62
CA GLY A 8 3.91 17.79 -3.10
C GLY A 8 3.52 16.66 -2.13
N PRO A 9 2.30 16.11 -2.27
CA PRO A 9 1.85 15.00 -1.46
C PRO A 9 2.36 13.66 -1.99
N VAL A 10 2.31 12.64 -1.13
CA VAL A 10 2.46 11.23 -1.51
C VAL A 10 1.18 10.49 -1.15
N VAL A 11 0.65 9.68 -2.06
CA VAL A 11 -0.53 8.86 -1.78
C VAL A 11 -0.11 7.64 -0.98
N GLU A 12 -0.69 7.48 0.20
CA GLU A 12 -0.42 6.39 1.12
C GLU A 12 -1.57 5.39 1.11
N LEU A 13 -1.27 4.15 0.73
CA LEU A 13 -2.25 3.07 0.69
C LEU A 13 -1.92 2.09 1.81
N ASP A 14 -2.67 2.13 2.91
CA ASP A 14 -2.50 1.20 4.04
C ASP A 14 -3.00 -0.20 3.69
N GLY A 15 -2.70 -1.19 4.53
CA GLY A 15 -2.87 -2.59 4.21
C GLY A 15 -3.35 -3.46 5.36
N ASP A 16 -2.95 -4.72 5.32
CA ASP A 16 -3.49 -5.79 6.16
C ASP A 16 -2.39 -6.51 6.98
N GLU A 17 -2.83 -7.30 7.96
CA GLU A 17 -2.05 -8.26 8.75
C GLU A 17 -0.73 -7.69 9.31
N MET A 18 0.36 -8.46 9.27
CA MET A 18 1.66 -8.06 9.81
C MET A 18 2.25 -6.85 9.10
N THR A 19 1.96 -6.70 7.80
CA THR A 19 2.46 -5.56 7.04
C THR A 19 1.86 -4.24 7.51
N ARG A 20 0.60 -4.21 7.96
CA ARG A 20 0.00 -3.01 8.56
C ARG A 20 0.71 -2.56 9.83
N ILE A 21 1.10 -3.50 10.70
CA ILE A 21 1.83 -3.21 11.93
C ILE A 21 3.23 -2.66 11.63
N ILE A 22 3.95 -3.29 10.68
CA ILE A 22 5.27 -2.84 10.24
C ILE A 22 5.17 -1.47 9.56
N TRP A 23 4.12 -1.23 8.77
CA TRP A 23 3.85 0.02 8.07
C TRP A 23 3.73 1.19 9.04
N GLN A 24 2.93 1.02 10.11
CA GLN A 24 2.79 2.02 11.16
C GLN A 24 4.14 2.32 11.84
N PHE A 25 4.92 1.28 12.16
CA PHE A 25 6.25 1.46 12.74
C PHE A 25 7.19 2.25 11.81
N ILE A 26 7.22 1.92 10.51
CA ILE A 26 8.03 2.64 9.51
C ILE A 26 7.64 4.11 9.49
N LYS A 27 6.34 4.42 9.41
CA LYS A 27 5.85 5.80 9.42
C LYS A 27 6.28 6.56 10.67
N ASP A 28 6.01 6.00 11.84
CA ASP A 28 6.20 6.70 13.11
C ASP A 28 7.67 6.84 13.50
N ARG A 29 8.49 5.84 13.17
CA ARG A 29 9.89 5.79 13.60
C ARG A 29 10.87 6.25 12.53
N LEU A 30 10.56 6.04 11.26
CA LEU A 30 11.52 6.19 10.17
C LEU A 30 11.13 7.28 9.16
N ILE A 31 9.87 7.74 9.14
CA ILE A 31 9.40 8.78 8.20
C ILE A 31 9.07 10.09 8.93
N HIS A 32 8.01 10.11 9.75
CA HIS A 32 7.50 11.33 10.40
C HIS A 32 8.51 12.06 11.30
N PRO A 33 9.48 11.41 11.97
CA PRO A 33 10.51 12.13 12.73
C PRO A 33 11.44 12.97 11.85
N TYR A 34 11.57 12.62 10.57
CA TYR A 34 12.57 13.19 9.66
C TYR A 34 11.97 14.01 8.52
N LEU A 35 10.73 13.71 8.09
CA LEU A 35 10.06 14.39 6.97
C LEU A 35 8.85 15.19 7.45
N ASP A 36 8.74 16.42 6.96
CA ASP A 36 7.52 17.21 6.91
C ASP A 36 6.88 16.95 5.54
N ILE A 37 5.98 15.97 5.50
CA ILE A 37 5.41 15.39 4.29
C ILE A 37 3.90 15.28 4.44
N ASP A 38 3.19 15.63 3.37
CA ASP A 38 1.74 15.43 3.25
C ASP A 38 1.46 14.03 2.69
N LEU A 39 0.70 13.24 3.45
CA LEU A 39 0.33 11.87 3.08
C LEU A 39 -1.18 11.82 2.85
N LEU A 40 -1.58 11.64 1.59
CA LEU A 40 -2.97 11.45 1.22
C LEU A 40 -3.35 9.99 1.50
N TYR A 41 -4.02 9.79 2.63
CA TYR A 41 -4.22 8.47 3.22
C TYR A 41 -5.47 7.76 2.68
N TYR A 42 -5.29 6.52 2.25
CA TYR A 42 -6.34 5.60 1.81
C TYR A 42 -6.17 4.25 2.52
N ASP A 43 -7.14 3.86 3.32
CA ASP A 43 -7.12 2.56 4.03
C ASP A 43 -7.59 1.44 3.08
N LEU A 44 -6.67 0.63 2.57
CA LEU A 44 -7.02 -0.54 1.74
C LEU A 44 -7.11 -1.85 2.52
N SER A 45 -7.27 -1.79 3.85
CA SER A 45 -7.60 -3.00 4.61
C SER A 45 -8.82 -3.70 4.05
N ILE A 46 -8.86 -5.02 4.23
CA ILE A 46 -9.97 -5.84 3.77
C ILE A 46 -11.31 -5.36 4.35
N GLN A 47 -11.36 -4.91 5.61
CA GLN A 47 -12.59 -4.40 6.21
C GLN A 47 -13.02 -3.05 5.60
N ASN A 48 -12.08 -2.12 5.38
CA ASN A 48 -12.45 -0.82 4.80
C ASN A 48 -12.83 -0.95 3.31
N ARG A 49 -12.16 -1.84 2.58
CA ARG A 49 -12.59 -2.18 1.22
C ARG A 49 -13.98 -2.79 1.21
N ASP A 50 -14.28 -3.72 2.11
CA ASP A 50 -15.63 -4.28 2.20
C ASP A 50 -16.68 -3.22 2.58
N ALA A 51 -16.37 -2.34 3.53
CA ALA A 51 -17.27 -1.26 3.97
C ALA A 51 -17.60 -0.27 2.85
N THR A 52 -16.62 0.04 2.00
CA THR A 52 -16.73 1.02 0.89
C THR A 52 -17.11 0.40 -0.45
N ASP A 53 -17.48 -0.88 -0.47
CA ASP A 53 -17.73 -1.64 -1.69
C ASP A 53 -16.55 -1.61 -2.69
N ASP A 54 -15.33 -1.59 -2.15
CA ASP A 54 -14.03 -1.48 -2.82
C ASP A 54 -13.78 -0.16 -3.56
N GLN A 55 -14.63 0.85 -3.33
CA GLN A 55 -14.46 2.19 -3.92
C GLN A 55 -13.16 2.86 -3.47
N VAL A 56 -12.73 2.65 -2.22
CA VAL A 56 -11.47 3.21 -1.70
C VAL A 56 -10.25 2.80 -2.53
N THR A 57 -10.27 1.60 -3.13
CA THR A 57 -9.19 1.11 -4.01
C THR A 57 -9.14 1.91 -5.32
N ILE A 58 -10.29 2.27 -5.87
CA ILE A 58 -10.42 3.06 -7.10
C ILE A 58 -9.99 4.51 -6.83
N ASP A 59 -10.47 5.08 -5.72
CA ASP A 59 -10.15 6.45 -5.32
C ASP A 59 -8.65 6.62 -5.08
N ALA A 60 -8.01 5.64 -4.41
CA ALA A 60 -6.57 5.63 -4.20
C ALA A 60 -5.78 5.56 -5.53
N ALA A 61 -6.27 4.80 -6.51
CA ALA A 61 -5.64 4.72 -7.82
C ALA A 61 -5.71 6.05 -8.58
N HIS A 62 -6.86 6.74 -8.53
CA HIS A 62 -7.01 8.06 -9.15
C HIS A 62 -6.19 9.13 -8.43
N ALA A 63 -6.06 9.06 -7.11
CA ALA A 63 -5.16 9.95 -6.36
C ALA A 63 -3.70 9.75 -6.79
N ILE A 64 -3.25 8.50 -7.00
CA ILE A 64 -1.91 8.24 -7.55
C ILE A 64 -1.78 8.83 -8.95
N GLN A 65 -2.82 8.71 -9.79
CA GLN A 65 -2.81 9.27 -11.14
C GLN A 65 -2.69 10.79 -11.14
N GLU A 66 -3.34 11.46 -10.19
CA GLU A 66 -3.30 12.92 -10.00
C GLU A 66 -1.95 13.41 -9.46
N HIS A 67 -1.41 12.74 -8.43
CA HIS A 67 -0.23 13.20 -7.69
C HIS A 67 1.08 12.54 -8.13
N GLY A 68 1.02 11.51 -8.97
CA GLY A 68 2.15 10.84 -9.60
C GLY A 68 2.90 9.83 -8.72
N VAL A 69 2.79 9.89 -7.40
CA VAL A 69 3.52 9.00 -6.48
C VAL A 69 2.59 8.34 -5.48
N GLY A 70 2.65 7.00 -5.43
CA GLY A 70 1.96 6.17 -4.45
C GLY A 70 2.91 5.21 -3.74
N VAL A 71 2.71 5.05 -2.42
CA VAL A 71 3.38 4.04 -1.60
C VAL A 71 2.33 3.13 -1.00
N LYS A 72 2.53 1.81 -1.12
CA LYS A 72 1.46 0.84 -0.82
C LYS A 72 1.94 -0.27 0.11
N CYS A 73 1.19 -0.48 1.19
CA CYS A 73 1.27 -1.63 2.07
C CYS A 73 0.65 -2.88 1.41
N ALA A 74 1.09 -4.08 1.82
CA ALA A 74 0.52 -5.31 1.29
C ALA A 74 -0.93 -5.49 1.78
N THR A 75 -1.78 -6.02 0.89
CA THR A 75 -3.24 -6.14 1.11
C THR A 75 -3.70 -7.55 0.79
N ILE A 76 -4.67 -8.05 1.55
CA ILE A 76 -5.31 -9.34 1.31
C ILE A 76 -6.02 -9.32 -0.05
N THR A 77 -5.87 -10.37 -0.83
CA THR A 77 -6.81 -10.66 -1.94
C THR A 77 -7.68 -11.81 -1.45
N PRO A 78 -8.96 -11.59 -1.15
CA PRO A 78 -9.77 -12.60 -0.48
C PRO A 78 -10.06 -13.78 -1.41
N ASP A 79 -9.96 -14.98 -0.87
CA ASP A 79 -10.54 -16.22 -1.39
C ASP A 79 -11.78 -16.61 -0.55
N GLU A 80 -12.35 -17.80 -0.76
CA GLU A 80 -13.53 -18.25 0.00
C GLU A 80 -13.26 -18.31 1.51
N ALA A 81 -12.05 -18.73 1.91
CA ALA A 81 -11.67 -18.81 3.32
C ALA A 81 -11.59 -17.42 3.95
N ARG A 82 -10.99 -16.45 3.25
CA ARG A 82 -10.93 -15.05 3.72
C ARG A 82 -12.32 -14.38 3.73
N VAL A 83 -13.21 -14.71 2.79
CA VAL A 83 -14.61 -14.24 2.84
C VAL A 83 -15.28 -14.71 4.13
N GLN A 84 -15.09 -15.97 4.51
CA GLN A 84 -15.64 -16.51 5.76
C GLN A 84 -14.97 -15.90 7.00
N GLU A 85 -13.64 -15.82 7.01
CA GLU A 85 -12.85 -15.29 8.13
C GLU A 85 -13.24 -13.87 8.51
N PHE A 86 -13.42 -13.01 7.50
CA PHE A 86 -13.70 -11.59 7.70
C PHE A 86 -15.17 -11.21 7.55
N GLY A 87 -16.05 -12.16 7.22
CA GLY A 87 -17.48 -11.92 7.03
C GLY A 87 -17.77 -10.95 5.88
N LEU A 88 -17.04 -11.08 4.77
CA LEU A 88 -17.09 -10.13 3.65
C LEU A 88 -18.41 -10.24 2.87
N LYS A 89 -18.89 -9.10 2.34
CA LYS A 89 -20.06 -9.05 1.45
C LYS A 89 -19.88 -9.93 0.22
N LYS A 90 -18.66 -9.97 -0.33
CA LYS A 90 -18.25 -10.81 -1.47
C LYS A 90 -16.73 -10.94 -1.57
N MET A 91 -16.31 -11.80 -2.48
CA MET A 91 -14.90 -11.94 -2.86
C MET A 91 -14.45 -10.74 -3.71
N TRP A 92 -13.87 -9.74 -3.07
CA TRP A 92 -13.32 -8.55 -3.72
C TRP A 92 -12.12 -8.87 -4.61
N LYS A 93 -11.93 -8.09 -5.68
CA LYS A 93 -10.77 -8.24 -6.56
C LYS A 93 -9.49 -7.80 -5.86
N SER A 94 -8.34 -8.22 -6.39
CA SER A 94 -7.05 -7.80 -5.87
C SER A 94 -6.87 -6.29 -6.03
N PRO A 95 -6.57 -5.54 -4.96
CA PRO A 95 -6.31 -4.10 -5.07
C PRO A 95 -5.17 -3.78 -6.03
N ASN A 96 -4.12 -4.63 -6.05
CA ASN A 96 -2.99 -4.48 -6.96
C ASN A 96 -3.40 -4.59 -8.43
N GLY A 97 -4.42 -5.41 -8.73
CA GLY A 97 -4.97 -5.56 -10.08
C GLY A 97 -5.79 -4.34 -10.48
N THR A 98 -6.67 -3.89 -9.60
CA THR A 98 -7.50 -2.69 -9.81
C THR A 98 -6.64 -1.44 -10.05
N ILE A 99 -5.67 -1.17 -9.17
CA ILE A 99 -4.77 -0.02 -9.28
C ILE A 99 -3.99 -0.06 -10.60
N ARG A 100 -3.44 -1.24 -10.97
CA ARG A 100 -2.67 -1.38 -12.22
C ARG A 100 -3.52 -1.16 -13.46
N ASN A 101 -4.76 -1.64 -13.46
CA ASN A 101 -5.67 -1.45 -14.60
C ASN A 101 -6.02 0.03 -14.81
N ILE A 102 -6.08 0.82 -13.73
CA ILE A 102 -6.36 2.26 -13.79
C ILE A 102 -5.11 3.05 -14.20
N LEU A 103 -3.96 2.79 -13.58
CA LEU A 103 -2.72 3.54 -13.84
C LEU A 103 -2.05 3.15 -15.17
N GLY A 104 -2.18 1.89 -15.58
CA GLY A 104 -1.34 1.31 -16.64
C GLY A 104 0.12 1.13 -16.21
N GLY A 105 0.97 0.69 -17.15
CA GLY A 105 2.42 0.60 -16.96
C GLY A 105 2.99 -0.81 -16.75
N VAL A 106 4.26 -0.86 -16.37
CA VAL A 106 5.06 -2.09 -16.23
C VAL A 106 5.59 -2.19 -14.80
N ILE A 107 5.56 -3.41 -14.24
CA ILE A 107 6.13 -3.68 -12.93
C ILE A 107 7.57 -4.14 -13.09
N PHE A 108 8.48 -3.41 -12.45
CA PHE A 108 9.86 -3.82 -12.27
C PHE A 108 10.05 -4.39 -10.87
N ARG A 109 10.85 -5.45 -10.75
CA ARG A 109 11.22 -6.07 -9.48
C ARG A 109 12.73 -6.20 -9.43
N GLU A 110 13.33 -5.59 -8.42
CA GLU A 110 14.78 -5.59 -8.23
C GLU A 110 15.12 -6.09 -6.81
N PRO A 111 16.12 -6.98 -6.64
CA PRO A 111 16.54 -7.43 -5.33
C PRO A 111 17.36 -6.35 -4.59
N ILE A 112 17.16 -6.24 -3.28
CA ILE A 112 18.08 -5.50 -2.41
C ILE A 112 19.26 -6.43 -2.06
N ILE A 113 20.45 -6.12 -2.58
CA ILE A 113 21.64 -6.96 -2.37
C ILE A 113 22.35 -6.55 -1.09
N ILE A 114 22.65 -7.54 -0.24
CA ILE A 114 23.40 -7.36 1.00
C ILE A 114 24.63 -8.27 0.93
N SER A 115 25.82 -7.70 1.09
CA SER A 115 27.09 -8.41 0.82
C SER A 115 27.32 -9.67 1.65
N ASN A 116 26.70 -9.76 2.85
CA ASN A 116 26.80 -10.91 3.74
C ASN A 116 25.58 -11.85 3.68
N ILE A 117 24.64 -11.65 2.74
CA ILE A 117 23.51 -12.56 2.51
C ILE A 117 23.78 -13.35 1.20
N PRO A 118 24.08 -14.66 1.28
CA PRO A 118 24.37 -15.47 0.10
C PRO A 118 23.18 -15.52 -0.87
N ARG A 119 23.48 -15.53 -2.18
CA ARG A 119 22.47 -15.73 -3.23
C ARG A 119 22.26 -17.23 -3.46
N LEU A 120 21.02 -17.60 -3.79
CA LEU A 120 20.68 -18.99 -4.14
C LEU A 120 21.47 -19.45 -5.39
N VAL A 121 21.64 -18.55 -6.35
CA VAL A 121 22.52 -18.74 -7.52
C VAL A 121 23.75 -17.83 -7.33
N PRO A 122 24.96 -18.40 -7.13
CA PRO A 122 26.18 -17.65 -6.86
C PRO A 122 26.56 -16.64 -7.94
#